data_AF-A0A1S2KGA5-F1
#
_entry.id   AF-A0A1S2KGA5-F1
#
_cell.length_a   1.000
_cell.length_b   1.000
_cell.length_c   1.000
_cell.angle_alpha   90.00
_cell.angle_beta   90.00
_cell.angle_gamma   90.00
#
_symmetry.space_group_name_H-M   'P 1'
#
loop_
_entity.id
_entity.type
_entity.pdbx_description
1 polymer ?
#
loop_
_entity_poly.entity_id
_entity_poly.type
_entity_poly.pdbx_seq_one_letter_code
_entity_poly.pdbx_strand_id
1 'polypeptide(L)' 'MDAYVRLVADETGLPLGPAQVAADFDELPDWDSLHLLKLVTALERALGRKVPVSRLLEARSLQGIYETAVLGW' A
#
# COMPACT_ATOMS: atom_id res chain seq x y z
N MET A 1 -10.29 4.23 -4.15
CA MET A 1 -10.01 2.86 -3.68
C MET A 1 -9.61 1.95 -4.82
N ASP A 2 -10.45 1.71 -5.84
CA ASP A 2 -10.19 0.71 -6.88
C ASP A 2 -8.87 0.91 -7.66
N ALA A 3 -8.57 2.16 -8.05
CA ALA A 3 -7.32 2.49 -8.73
C ALA A 3 -6.08 2.21 -7.87
N TYR A 4 -6.18 2.39 -6.54
CA TYR A 4 -5.11 2.09 -5.61
C TYR A 4 -4.91 0.58 -5.45
N VAL A 5 -6.00 -0.19 -5.30
CA VAL A 5 -5.90 -1.67 -5.20
C VAL A 5 -5.27 -2.25 -6.47
N ARG A 6 -5.66 -1.74 -7.64
CA ARG A 6 -5.05 -2.14 -8.91
C ARG A 6 -3.56 -1.78 -8.98
N LEU A 7 -3.18 -0.57 -8.58
CA LEU A 7 -1.77 -0.18 -8.49
C LEU A 7 -0.99 -1.13 -7.59
N VAL A 8 -1.50 -1.45 -6.40
CA VAL A 8 -0.81 -2.35 -5.47
C VAL A 8 -0.68 -3.74 -6.06
N ALA A 9 -1.73 -4.27 -6.70
CA ALA A 9 -1.67 -5.57 -7.35
C ALA A 9 -0.66 -5.60 -8.50
N ASP A 10 -0.60 -4.54 -9.33
CA ASP A 10 0.34 -4.43 -10.44
C ASP A 10 1.81 -4.35 -9.94
N GLU A 11 2.05 -3.68 -8.82
CA GLU A 11 3.41 -3.48 -8.27
C GLU A 11 3.90 -4.65 -7.41
N THR A 12 2.99 -5.33 -6.71
CA THR A 12 3.33 -6.44 -5.80
C THR A 12 3.18 -7.81 -6.44
N GLY A 13 2.32 -7.94 -7.46
CA GLY A 13 1.94 -9.22 -8.04
C GLY A 13 0.99 -10.04 -7.14
N LEU A 14 0.53 -9.48 -6.01
CA LEU A 14 -0.35 -10.17 -5.08
C LEU A 14 -1.80 -10.16 -5.57
N PRO A 15 -2.55 -11.26 -5.40
CA PRO A 15 -3.98 -11.29 -5.68
C PRO A 15 -4.74 -10.56 -4.57
N LEU A 16 -5.05 -9.28 -4.80
CA LEU A 16 -5.72 -8.43 -3.81
C LEU A 16 -7.24 -8.40 -4.01
N GLY A 17 -7.97 -8.82 -2.97
CA GLY A 17 -9.40 -8.60 -2.81
C GLY A 17 -9.71 -7.71 -1.59
N PRO A 18 -11.00 -7.41 -1.33
CA PRO A 18 -11.39 -6.54 -0.22
C PRO A 18 -10.91 -7.02 1.15
N ALA A 19 -10.89 -8.35 1.36
CA ALA A 19 -10.40 -8.95 2.60
C ALA A 19 -8.89 -8.71 2.79
N GLN A 20 -8.09 -8.87 1.73
CA GLN A 20 -6.64 -8.63 1.77
C GLN A 20 -6.32 -7.15 2.00
N VAL A 21 -7.11 -6.23 1.45
CA VAL A 21 -6.88 -4.80 1.63
C VAL A 21 -7.04 -4.38 3.11
N ALA A 22 -7.96 -5.01 3.82
CA ALA A 22 -8.25 -4.75 5.23
C ALA A 22 -7.43 -5.61 6.21
N ALA A 23 -6.84 -6.71 5.75
CA ALA A 23 -6.03 -7.62 6.57
C ALA A 23 -4.76 -6.94 7.09
N ASP A 24 -4.26 -7.43 8.23
CA ASP A 24 -2.94 -7.04 8.71
C ASP A 24 -1.85 -7.57 7.75
N PHE A 25 -0.73 -6.88 7.62
CA PHE A 25 0.38 -7.31 6.77
C PHE A 25 0.91 -8.69 7.16
N ASP A 26 0.88 -9.03 8.44
CA ASP A 26 1.27 -10.36 8.95
C ASP A 26 0.33 -11.47 8.48
N GLU A 27 -0.90 -11.13 8.05
CA GLU A 27 -1.90 -12.06 7.53
C GLU A 27 -1.93 -12.12 6.01
N LEU A 28 -1.17 -11.25 5.32
CA LEU A 28 -1.07 -11.24 3.87
C LEU A 28 -0.06 -12.28 3.38
N PRO A 29 -0.50 -13.31 2.64
CA PRO A 29 0.42 -14.27 2.04
C PRO A 29 1.41 -13.56 1.12
N ASP A 30 2.67 -13.97 1.18
CA ASP A 30 3.76 -13.49 0.33
C ASP A 30 4.08 -11.99 0.47
N TRP A 31 3.48 -11.28 1.44
CA TRP A 31 3.84 -9.90 1.75
C TRP A 31 5.22 -9.81 2.42
N ASP A 32 5.99 -8.80 2.06
CA ASP A 32 7.30 -8.51 2.66
C ASP A 32 7.63 -7.00 2.60
N SER A 33 8.77 -6.62 3.19
CA SER A 33 9.22 -5.23 3.21
C SER A 33 9.61 -4.68 1.82
N LEU A 34 9.94 -5.53 0.86
CA LEU A 34 10.22 -5.10 -0.52
C LEU A 34 8.94 -4.67 -1.23
N HIS A 35 7.81 -5.35 -0.98
CA HIS A 35 6.49 -4.92 -1.47
C HIS A 35 6.12 -3.52 -0.98
N LEU A 36 6.42 -3.21 0.29
CA LEU A 36 6.20 -1.86 0.82
C LEU A 36 7.05 -0.81 0.09
N LEU A 37 8.33 -1.08 -0.15
CA LEU A 37 9.22 -0.14 -0.84
C LEU A 37 8.83 0.09 -2.31
N LYS A 38 8.39 -0.96 -3.01
CA LYS A 38 7.81 -0.87 -4.36
C LYS A 38 6.57 0.01 -4.34
N LEU A 39 5.65 -0.26 -3.40
CA LEU A 39 4.42 0.51 -3.26
C LEU A 39 4.68 1.98 -2.94
N VAL A 40 5.62 2.30 -2.05
CA VAL A 40 6.06 3.67 -1.77
C VAL A 40 6.49 4.36 -3.06
N THR A 41 7.37 3.73 -3.84
CA THR A 41 7.88 4.29 -5.09
C THR A 41 6.76 4.53 -6.10
N ALA A 42 5.83 3.58 -6.22
CA ALA A 42 4.69 3.68 -7.12
C ALA A 42 3.72 4.80 -6.69
N LEU A 43 3.44 4.92 -5.39
CA LEU A 43 2.61 5.99 -4.83
C LEU A 43 3.21 7.36 -5.06
N GLU A 44 4.53 7.55 -4.88
CA GLU A 44 5.17 8.83 -5.14
C GLU A 44 5.04 9.25 -6.61
N ARG A 45 5.18 8.29 -7.53
CA ARG A 45 4.99 8.53 -8.97
C ARG A 45 3.55 8.87 -9.30
N ALA A 46 2.59 8.14 -8.73
CA ALA A 46 1.17 8.35 -8.97
C ALA A 46 0.65 9.67 -8.38
N LEU A 47 1.14 10.06 -7.19
CA LEU A 47 0.72 11.28 -6.49
C LEU A 47 1.51 12.52 -6.90
N GLY A 48 2.64 12.36 -7.60
CA GLY A 48 3.52 13.46 -7.99
C GLY A 48 4.20 14.16 -6.80
N ARG A 49 4.23 13.53 -5.63
CA ARG A 49 4.85 14.05 -4.41
C ARG A 49 5.46 12.94 -3.58
N LYS A 50 6.41 13.29 -2.71
CA LYS A 50 6.97 12.37 -1.72
C LYS A 50 5.89 11.94 -0.72
N VAL A 51 5.97 10.68 -0.29
CA VAL A 51 5.14 10.13 0.78
C VAL A 51 5.99 9.97 2.04
N PRO A 52 5.46 10.26 3.24
CA PRO A 52 6.21 10.12 4.48
C PRO A 52 6.38 8.63 4.83
N VAL A 53 7.47 8.02 4.36
CA VAL A 53 7.75 6.58 4.55
C VAL A 53 7.67 6.15 6.01
N SER A 54 8.15 6.98 6.94
CA SER A 54 8.04 6.70 8.38
C SER A 54 6.60 6.49 8.85
N ARG A 55 5.65 7.29 8.36
CA ARG A 55 4.22 7.09 8.68
C ARG A 55 3.62 5.88 7.96
N LEU A 56 4.10 5.57 6.76
CA LEU A 56 3.65 4.37 6.05
C LEU A 56 4.09 3.09 6.75
N LEU A 57 5.24 3.11 7.43
CA LEU A 57 5.70 2.01 8.27
C LEU A 57 4.86 1.82 9.54
N GLU A 58 4.10 2.83 9.97
CA GLU A 58 3.14 2.72 11.09
C GLU A 58 1.81 2.10 10.64
N ALA A 59 1.52 2.07 9.34
CA ALA A 59 0.35 1.40 8.82
C ALA A 59 0.52 -0.12 8.95
N ARG A 60 -0.56 -0.80 9.33
CA ARG A 60 -0.61 -2.28 9.46
C ARG A 60 -1.33 -2.98 8.31
N SER A 61 -1.87 -2.23 7.36
CA SER A 61 -2.64 -2.77 6.25
C SER A 61 -2.54 -1.90 5.02
N LEU A 62 -2.92 -2.45 3.86
CA LEU A 62 -3.00 -1.69 2.62
C LEU A 62 -4.04 -0.56 2.71
N GLN A 63 -5.12 -0.77 3.47
CA GLN A 63 -6.08 0.29 3.78
C GLN A 63 -5.44 1.42 4.59
N GLY A 64 -4.66 1.11 5.64
CA GLY A 64 -3.97 2.13 6.44
C GLY A 64 -2.96 2.95 5.62
N ILE A 65 -2.29 2.31 4.66
CA ILE A 65 -1.43 3.01 3.68
C ILE A 65 -2.25 3.97 2.81
N TYR A 66 -3.41 3.54 2.30
CA TYR A 66 -4.28 4.39 1.48
C TYR A 66 -4.73 5.63 2.25
N GLU A 67 -5.18 5.45 3.49
CA GLU A 67 -5.60 6.54 4.38
C GLU A 67 -4.45 7.52 4.63
N THR A 68 -3.25 7.01 4.91
CA THR A 68 -2.06 7.84 5.19
C THR A 68 -1.53 8.56 3.95
N ALA A 69 -1.46 7.89 2.81
CA ALA A 69 -0.83 8.41 1.60
C ALA A 69 -1.76 9.24 0.73
N VAL A 70 -3.02 8.84 0.61
CA VAL A 70 -3.96 9.38 -0.39
C VAL A 70 -4.94 10.36 0.23
N LEU A 71 -5.59 9.99 1.34
CA LEU A 71 -6.55 10.88 2.00
C LEU A 71 -5.83 12.03 2.70
N GLY A 72 -4.62 11.80 3.18
CA GLY A 72 -3.92 12.79 3.99
C GLY A 72 -4.66 13.03 5.31
N TRP A 73 -4.12 13.94 6.10
CA TRP A 73 -4.69 14.36 7.37
C TRP A 73 -5.50 15.64 7.15
#